data_AF-A0A972DSP6-F1
#
_entry.id   AF-A0A972DSP6-F1
#
_cell.length_a   1.000
_cell.length_b   1.000
_cell.length_c   1.000
_cell.angle_alpha   90.00
_cell.angle_beta   90.00
_cell.angle_gamma   90.00
#
_symmetry.space_group_name_H-M   'P 1'
#
loop_
_entity.id
_entity.type
_entity.pdbx_description
1 polymer ?
#
loop_
_entity_poly.entity_id
_entity_poly.type
_entity_poly.pdbx_seq_one_letter_code
_entity_poly.pdbx_strand_id
1 'polypeptide(L)' 'FAGIKGVYEPEGLVGRLVICAANLAPRKMKFGVSEGMILASGSGGQEICLIAPDAGAKPGQRVH' A
#
# COMPACT_ATOMS: atom_id res chain seq x y z
N PHE A 1 -7.54 -3.11 -1.67
CA PHE A 1 -7.82 -1.94 -2.55
C PHE A 1 -7.22 -0.70 -1.92
N ALA A 2 -6.45 0.11 -2.67
CA ALA A 2 -5.65 1.19 -2.06
C ALA A 2 -6.12 2.63 -2.37
N GLY A 3 -7.07 2.84 -3.29
CA GLY A 3 -7.55 4.20 -3.62
C GLY A 3 -6.53 5.08 -4.36
N ILE A 4 -5.43 4.50 -4.86
CA ILE A 4 -4.30 5.22 -5.47
C ILE A 4 -4.30 5.25 -7.01
N LYS A 5 -5.41 4.81 -7.63
CA LYS A 5 -5.52 4.66 -9.10
C LYS A 5 -5.25 5.97 -9.86
N GLY A 6 -5.49 7.13 -9.23
CA GLY A 6 -5.23 8.43 -9.85
C GLY A 6 -3.78 8.89 -9.84
N VAL A 7 -2.87 8.15 -9.19
CA VAL A 7 -1.46 8.57 -9.01
C VAL A 7 -0.47 7.52 -9.51
N TYR A 8 -0.85 6.24 -9.46
CA TYR A 8 0.01 5.14 -9.88
C TYR A 8 -0.67 4.26 -10.92
N GLU A 9 0.05 4.01 -12.01
CA GLU A 9 -0.30 2.99 -12.98
C GLU A 9 -0.01 1.58 -12.41
N PRO A 10 -0.88 0.59 -12.69
CA PRO A 10 -0.74 -0.77 -12.16
C PRO A 10 0.63 -1.41 -12.44
N GLU A 11 1.18 -1.19 -13.63
CA GLU A 11 2.44 -1.79 -14.09
C GLU A 11 3.62 -1.32 -13.24
N GLY A 12 3.60 -0.07 -12.78
CA GLY A 12 4.62 0.51 -11.91
C GLY A 12 4.56 0.04 -10.45
N LEU A 13 3.53 -0.73 -10.08
CA LEU A 13 3.37 -1.28 -8.74
C LEU A 13 3.87 -2.72 -8.63
N VAL A 14 4.01 -3.43 -9.75
CA VAL A 14 4.48 -4.82 -9.75
C VAL A 14 5.94 -4.88 -9.30
N GLY A 15 6.22 -5.67 -8.26
CA GLY A 15 7.56 -5.83 -7.69
C GLY A 15 8.00 -4.71 -6.74
N ARG A 16 7.19 -3.66 -6.55
CA ARG A 16 7.49 -2.59 -5.60
C ARG A 16 7.25 -3.04 -4.16
N LEU A 17 8.21 -2.78 -3.28
CA LEU A 17 8.03 -2.95 -1.83
C LEU A 17 7.27 -1.75 -1.25
N VAL A 18 6.35 -2.02 -0.34
CA VAL A 18 5.54 -1.03 0.37
C VAL A 18 5.40 -1.42 1.83
N ILE A 19 5.05 -0.44 2.66
CA ILE A 19 4.65 -0.70 4.05
C ILE A 19 3.17 -1.04 4.11
N CYS A 20 2.83 -2.12 4.82
CA CYS A 20 1.46 -2.58 5.01
C CYS A 20 1.12 -2.75 6.50
N ALA A 21 0.03 -2.13 6.94
CA ALA A 21 -0.62 -2.48 8.20
C ALA A 21 -1.45 -3.77 7.99
N ALA A 22 -0.93 -4.89 8.51
CA ALA A 22 -1.46 -6.24 8.27
C ALA A 22 -2.34 -6.79 9.42
N ASN A 23 -2.54 -6.03 10.50
CA ASN A 23 -3.32 -6.44 11.67
C ASN A 23 -4.73 -5.81 11.72
N LEU A 24 -5.16 -5.18 10.63
CA LEU A 24 -6.48 -4.56 10.55
C LEU A 24 -7.54 -5.62 10.24
N ALA A 25 -8.75 -5.44 10.79
CA ALA A 25 -9.87 -6.31 10.46
C ALA A 25 -10.15 -6.27 8.94
N PRO A 26 -10.39 -7.43 8.30
CA PRO A 26 -10.69 -7.47 6.87
C PRO A 26 -11.90 -6.60 6.52
N ARG A 27 -11.79 -5.79 5.47
CA ARG A 27 -12.86 -4.91 5.01
C ARG A 27 -13.42 -5.40 3.69
N LYS A 28 -14.71 -5.78 3.68
CA LYS A 28 -15.42 -6.14 2.45
C LYS A 28 -15.67 -4.88 1.60
N MET A 29 -15.23 -4.92 0.36
CA MET A 29 -15.38 -3.86 -0.63
C MET A 29 -16.17 -4.40 -1.83
N LYS A 30 -16.59 -3.51 -2.75
CA LYS A 30 -17.39 -3.89 -3.93
C LYS A 30 -16.72 -4.97 -4.81
N PHE A 31 -15.40 -5.01 -4.84
CA PHE A 31 -14.61 -5.83 -5.76
C PHE A 31 -13.81 -6.95 -5.07
N GLY A 32 -14.00 -7.15 -3.76
CA GLY A 32 -13.25 -8.15 -3.00
C GLY A 32 -13.06 -7.75 -1.54
N VAL A 33 -12.26 -8.53 -0.81
CA VAL A 33 -11.92 -8.26 0.58
C VAL A 33 -10.53 -7.60 0.65
N SER A 34 -10.42 -6.50 1.40
CA SER A 34 -9.13 -5.88 1.71
C SER A 34 -8.62 -6.44 3.04
N GLU A 35 -7.49 -7.13 3.01
CA GLU A 35 -6.89 -7.78 4.20
C GLU A 35 -5.81 -6.93 4.89
N GLY A 36 -5.62 -5.70 4.43
CA GLY A 36 -4.66 -4.78 5.00
C GLY A 36 -4.75 -3.38 4.38
N MET A 37 -3.86 -2.51 4.84
CA MET A 37 -3.74 -1.13 4.38
C MET A 37 -2.29 -0.81 4.01
N ILE A 38 -2.08 -0.38 2.76
CA ILE A 38 -0.79 0.16 2.34
C ILE A 38 -0.66 1.59 2.90
N LEU A 39 0.51 1.93 3.43
CA LEU A 39 0.77 3.25 3.98
C LEU A 39 1.32 4.20 2.91
N ALA A 40 0.84 5.44 2.95
CA ALA A 40 1.25 6.53 2.08
C ALA A 40 1.25 7.85 2.87
N SER A 41 2.05 8.81 2.42
CA SER A 41 2.00 10.20 2.88
C SER A 41 1.20 11.07 1.91
N GLY A 42 0.75 12.23 2.38
CA GLY A 42 0.02 13.23 1.58
C GLY A 42 -1.40 13.51 2.07
N SER A 43 -1.99 14.60 1.59
CA SER A 43 -3.36 15.01 1.96
C SER A 43 -4.47 14.22 1.24
N GLY A 44 -4.09 13.41 0.24
CA GLY A 44 -4.98 12.61 -0.59
C GLY A 44 -4.96 13.03 -2.06
N GLY A 45 -5.79 12.36 -2.88
CA GLY A 45 -5.88 12.67 -4.31
C GLY A 45 -4.54 12.47 -5.04
N GLN A 46 -4.05 13.53 -5.71
CA GLN A 46 -2.79 13.52 -6.46
C GLN A 46 -1.55 13.62 -5.58
N GLU A 47 -1.69 13.99 -4.31
CA GLU A 47 -0.55 14.15 -3.38
C GLU A 47 -0.15 12.84 -2.69
N ILE A 48 -0.77 11.72 -3.06
CA ILE A 48 -0.50 10.43 -2.43
C ILE A 48 0.89 9.92 -2.83
N CYS A 49 1.76 9.74 -1.85
CA CYS A 49 3.10 9.21 -2.01
C CYS A 49 3.26 7.89 -1.24
N LEU A 50 3.41 6.77 -1.95
CA LEU A 50 3.63 5.45 -1.32
C LEU A 50 4.94 5.42 -0.53
N ILE A 51 4.87 4.94 0.71
CA ILE A 51 6.04 4.74 1.56
C ILE A 51 6.68 3.39 1.20
N ALA A 52 7.96 3.43 0.87
CA ALA A 52 8.78 2.26 0.58
C ALA A 52 9.87 2.12 1.65
N PRO A 53 10.26 0.88 2.00
CA PRO A 53 11.41 0.65 2.86
C PRO A 53 12.73 0.91 2.12
N ASP A 54 13.80 1.09 2.89
CA ASP A 54 15.15 1.18 2.35
C ASP A 54 15.59 -0.13 1.65
N ALA A 55 16.62 -0.01 0.82
CA ALA A 55 17.19 -1.14 0.10
C ALA A 55 17.66 -2.26 1.05
N GLY A 56 17.41 -3.51 0.65
CA GLY A 56 17.75 -4.69 1.45
C GLY A 56 16.62 -5.18 2.35
N ALA A 57 15.53 -4.42 2.49
CA ALA A 57 14.31 -4.91 3.14
C ALA A 57 13.71 -6.11 2.39
N LYS A 58 13.14 -7.05 3.13
CA LYS A 58 12.54 -8.29 2.63
C LYS A 58 11.03 -8.33 2.93
N PRO A 59 10.21 -8.90 2.04
CA PRO A 59 8.79 -9.10 2.30
C PRO A 59 8.53 -9.81 3.64
N GLY A 60 7.57 -9.32 4.40
CA GLY A 60 7.17 -9.89 5.71
C GLY A 60 8.01 -9.45 6.91
N GLN A 61 9.05 -8.61 6.72
CA GLN A 61 9.76 -8.01 7.84
C GLN A 61 8.84 -7.09 8.66
N ARG A 62 8.97 -7.15 9.98
CA ARG A 62 8.22 -6.29 10.90
C ARG A 62 8.75 -4.86 10.83
N VAL A 63 7.84 -3.90 10.74
CA VAL A 63 8.13 -2.47 10.90
C VAL A 63 8.17 -2.14 12.39
N HIS A 64 9.19 -1.40 12.81
CA HIS A 64 9.43 -1.00 14.20
C HIS A 64 9.16 0.47 14.43
#